data_AF-V4WFK4-F1
#
_entry.id   AF-V4WFK4-F1
#
_cell.length_a   1.000
_cell.length_b   1.000
_cell.length_c   1.000
_cell.angle_alpha   90.00
_cell.angle_beta   90.00
_cell.angle_gamma   90.00
#
_symmetry.space_group_name_H-M   'P 1'
#
loop_
_entity.id
_entity.type
_entity.pdbx_description
1 polymer ?
#
loop_
_entity_poly.entity_id
_entity_poly.type
_entity_poly.pdbx_seq_one_letter_code
_entity_poly.pdbx_strand_id
1 'polypeptide(L)'
;MESGLIVTQMAANLLKLHVQTFKITDPSTPYPQTKTLCPSLPFSTTHNIYYYNTSSLPSIIPCKSQKASSLSLNCSLSSSNPPTSKEEAILQAKTCLSTTLEKPLNNPKLAGKLKKLKQPRYRVEIPVIDDDSPSSLSQLAFDLFKDLPIRRKGSPVKILILWPDAAFTEAAVKVFESHSLNQFEHIDVKTVTGGDNRIVSSAEVAILLAPEKSQLGVIKTVADSLYPKPVVIFNPRWAFEDEENFGDMSGFVGSFEVIYSFLGLEVQGVLSKRTGMIFKCVRNGILSGEKWNVFVEEEGKMKVVSRFTARPSIGEVETVLYNLMAINSPITKSAKFLRDLVSNVTGTKVQ
;
A
#
# COMPACT_ATOMS: atom_id res chain seq x y z
N MET A 1 37.23 10.20 19.17
CA MET A 1 36.18 10.83 18.35
C MET A 1 35.45 9.70 17.65
N GLU A 2 34.32 9.25 18.19
CA GLU A 2 33.42 8.34 17.48
C GLU A 2 32.82 9.11 16.31
N SER A 3 33.30 8.83 15.10
CA SER A 3 32.68 9.29 13.87
C SER A 3 31.44 8.42 13.62
N GLY A 4 30.37 8.66 14.37
CA GLY A 4 29.11 7.92 14.28
C GLY A 4 28.35 8.28 13.00
N LEU A 5 27.84 7.26 12.32
CA LEU A 5 26.85 7.38 11.25
C LEU A 5 25.47 7.28 11.90
N ILE A 6 24.57 8.22 11.62
CA ILE A 6 23.21 8.21 12.14
C ILE A 6 22.28 7.80 11.01
N VAL A 7 21.52 6.71 11.20
CA VAL A 7 20.47 6.31 10.27
C VAL A 7 19.12 6.51 10.93
N THR A 8 18.26 7.28 10.28
CA THR A 8 16.93 7.58 10.79
C THR A 8 15.91 7.17 9.75
N GLN A 9 14.86 6.48 10.16
CA GLN A 9 13.71 6.24 9.29
C GLN A 9 12.96 7.56 9.06
N MET A 10 12.63 7.88 7.80
CA MET A 10 11.89 9.10 7.46
C MET A 10 10.44 8.79 7.09
N ALA A 11 9.52 9.58 7.64
CA ALA A 11 8.19 9.75 7.07
C ALA A 11 8.30 10.54 5.74
N ALA A 12 8.16 9.82 4.62
CA ALA A 12 7.77 10.27 3.28
C ALA A 12 8.39 11.53 2.61
N ASN A 13 9.55 12.07 3.02
CA ASN A 13 10.18 13.16 2.24
C ASN A 13 10.83 12.71 0.92
N LEU A 14 10.97 11.39 0.68
CA LEU A 14 11.54 10.82 -0.55
C LEU A 14 10.70 11.01 -1.81
N LEU A 15 9.37 11.13 -1.66
CA LEU A 15 8.45 11.31 -2.78
C LEU A 15 8.22 12.80 -3.13
N LYS A 16 8.87 13.72 -2.41
CA LYS A 16 8.99 15.13 -2.81
C LYS A 16 10.13 15.28 -3.83
N LEU A 17 10.05 14.61 -4.97
CA LEU A 17 10.92 14.93 -6.08
C LEU A 17 10.46 16.26 -6.71
N HIS A 18 11.42 17.16 -6.85
CA HIS A 18 11.31 18.54 -7.34
C HIS A 18 10.45 18.64 -8.61
N VAL A 19 9.18 19.02 -8.45
CA VAL A 19 8.35 19.48 -9.56
C VAL A 19 8.83 20.87 -9.92
N GLN A 20 9.57 21.00 -11.03
CA GLN A 20 9.75 22.29 -11.68
C GLN A 20 8.37 22.76 -12.16
N THR A 21 7.78 23.68 -11.41
CA THR A 21 6.55 24.38 -11.79
C THR A 21 6.83 25.17 -13.06
N PHE A 22 6.28 24.72 -14.20
CA PHE A 22 6.15 25.58 -15.37
C PHE A 22 5.18 26.72 -15.02
N LYS A 23 5.69 27.95 -14.97
CA LYS A 23 4.87 29.17 -14.90
C LYS A 23 4.07 29.27 -16.20
N ILE A 24 2.76 29.15 -16.10
CA ILE A 24 1.83 29.67 -17.11
C ILE A 24 1.33 31.01 -16.59
N THR A 25 1.60 32.03 -17.38
CA THR A 25 1.25 33.44 -17.14
C THR A 25 -0.25 33.63 -17.32
N ASP A 26 -0.94 34.17 -16.31
CA ASP A 26 -2.29 34.71 -16.42
C ASP A 26 -2.34 35.89 -17.40
N PRO A 27 -3.49 36.10 -18.05
CA PRO A 27 -4.12 37.41 -17.85
C PRO A 27 -5.63 37.27 -17.63
N SER A 28 -6.12 37.83 -16.52
CA SER A 28 -7.55 38.00 -16.29
C SER A 28 -7.95 39.46 -16.09
N THR A 29 -9.10 39.80 -16.69
CA THR A 29 -10.16 40.77 -16.29
C THR A 29 -9.98 42.27 -16.63
N PRO A 30 -11.07 43.08 -16.77
CA PRO A 30 -12.40 42.90 -16.14
C PRO A 30 -13.71 43.28 -16.92
N TYR A 31 -14.83 42.59 -16.55
CA TYR A 31 -16.26 42.98 -16.31
C TYR A 31 -16.99 44.09 -17.15
N PRO A 32 -18.35 44.30 -17.15
CA PRO A 32 -19.53 43.43 -16.91
C PRO A 32 -20.87 43.75 -17.68
N GLN A 33 -21.98 43.07 -17.26
CA GLN A 33 -23.43 43.42 -17.39
C GLN A 33 -24.10 43.10 -18.76
N THR A 34 -25.38 42.68 -18.94
CA THR A 34 -26.63 42.62 -18.14
C THR A 34 -27.74 41.84 -18.92
N LYS A 35 -28.76 41.33 -18.21
CA LYS A 35 -30.23 41.36 -18.50
C LYS A 35 -30.94 40.43 -19.53
N THR A 36 -31.84 39.59 -18.96
CA THR A 36 -33.27 39.28 -19.31
C THR A 36 -33.69 38.68 -20.66
N LEU A 37 -34.42 37.54 -20.64
CA LEU A 37 -35.89 37.38 -20.86
C LEU A 37 -36.25 35.94 -21.32
N CYS A 38 -37.22 35.31 -20.63
CA CYS A 38 -38.09 34.23 -21.15
C CYS A 38 -39.32 34.86 -21.86
N PRO A 39 -40.06 34.17 -22.76
CA PRO A 39 -41.21 33.35 -22.29
C PRO A 39 -41.69 32.17 -23.18
N SER A 40 -42.34 31.18 -22.50
CA SER A 40 -43.58 30.40 -22.83
C SER A 40 -43.82 29.73 -24.21
N LEU A 41 -43.96 28.38 -24.29
CA LEU A 41 -45.20 27.52 -24.40
C LEU A 41 -45.84 27.47 -25.83
N PRO A 42 -46.81 26.59 -26.22
CA PRO A 42 -47.33 25.29 -25.69
C PRO A 42 -47.79 24.23 -26.78
N PHE A 43 -48.38 23.10 -26.30
CA PHE A 43 -49.41 22.19 -26.92
C PHE A 43 -48.99 21.07 -27.90
N SER A 44 -49.60 19.86 -28.00
CA SER A 44 -50.57 19.07 -27.19
C SER A 44 -50.89 17.72 -27.89
N THR A 45 -51.28 16.67 -27.13
CA THR A 45 -52.26 15.57 -27.43
C THR A 45 -51.94 14.53 -28.56
N THR A 46 -52.30 13.23 -28.55
CA THR A 46 -53.37 12.45 -27.89
C THR A 46 -53.14 10.91 -28.01
N HIS A 47 -53.61 10.17 -27.00
CA HIS A 47 -54.05 8.76 -26.86
C HIS A 47 -54.10 7.76 -28.05
N ASN A 48 -53.75 6.48 -27.76
CA ASN A 48 -54.73 5.39 -27.71
C ASN A 48 -54.21 4.09 -27.04
N ILE A 49 -55.12 3.44 -26.30
CA ILE A 49 -54.98 2.21 -25.51
C ILE A 49 -55.67 1.08 -26.27
N TYR A 50 -55.11 -0.14 -26.28
CA TYR A 50 -55.91 -1.38 -26.28
C TYR A 50 -55.18 -2.51 -25.55
N TYR A 51 -55.89 -3.10 -24.58
CA TYR A 51 -55.57 -4.30 -23.81
C TYR A 51 -55.82 -5.58 -24.62
N TYR A 52 -55.05 -6.65 -24.39
CA TYR A 52 -55.57 -7.97 -23.99
C TYR A 52 -54.44 -8.87 -23.43
N ASN A 53 -54.77 -9.54 -22.33
CA ASN A 53 -54.00 -10.57 -21.63
C ASN A 53 -53.94 -11.88 -22.43
N THR A 54 -52.85 -12.65 -22.31
CA THR A 54 -52.87 -14.12 -22.04
C THR A 54 -51.46 -14.67 -21.77
N SER A 55 -51.40 -15.61 -20.83
CA SER A 55 -50.25 -16.28 -20.26
C SER A 55 -49.54 -17.28 -21.20
N SER A 56 -48.20 -17.40 -21.10
CA SER A 56 -47.46 -18.69 -21.03
C SER A 56 -45.93 -18.48 -21.06
N LEU A 57 -45.21 -19.13 -20.15
CA LEU A 57 -43.79 -19.50 -20.25
C LEU A 57 -43.73 -20.97 -20.73
N PRO A 58 -42.58 -21.57 -21.11
CA PRO A 58 -41.24 -21.01 -21.37
C PRO A 58 -40.63 -21.52 -22.70
N SER A 59 -39.59 -20.86 -23.23
CA SER A 59 -38.64 -21.57 -24.13
C SER A 59 -37.26 -20.90 -24.16
N ILE A 60 -36.27 -21.77 -24.05
CA ILE A 60 -34.84 -21.58 -23.96
C ILE A 60 -34.29 -21.32 -25.35
N ILE A 61 -33.64 -20.16 -25.58
CA ILE A 61 -32.55 -20.01 -26.57
C ILE A 61 -31.50 -19.04 -25.98
N PRO A 62 -30.21 -19.40 -25.99
CA PRO A 62 -29.18 -18.69 -25.25
C PRO A 62 -28.71 -17.46 -26.04
N CYS A 63 -28.96 -16.28 -25.48
CA CYS A 63 -28.31 -15.07 -25.96
C CYS A 63 -26.84 -15.14 -25.52
N LYS A 64 -25.93 -15.27 -26.51
CA LYS A 64 -24.47 -15.25 -26.32
C LYS A 64 -24.12 -14.02 -25.50
N SER A 65 -23.83 -14.20 -24.22
CA SER A 65 -23.25 -13.14 -23.41
C SER A 65 -21.92 -12.77 -24.05
N GLN A 66 -21.87 -11.53 -24.53
CA GLN A 66 -20.64 -10.89 -24.93
C GLN A 66 -19.68 -11.09 -23.77
N LYS A 67 -18.59 -11.83 -24.03
CA LYS A 67 -17.45 -11.94 -23.14
C LYS A 67 -17.05 -10.50 -22.81
N ALA A 68 -17.43 -10.05 -21.62
CA ALA A 68 -16.88 -8.84 -21.04
C ALA A 68 -15.36 -9.05 -21.09
N SER A 69 -14.72 -8.21 -21.89
CA SER A 69 -13.27 -8.13 -22.00
C SER A 69 -12.73 -8.07 -20.57
N SER A 70 -12.20 -9.19 -20.09
CA SER A 70 -11.39 -9.20 -18.89
C SER A 70 -10.19 -8.35 -19.26
N LEU A 71 -10.21 -7.08 -18.84
CA LEU A 71 -9.00 -6.28 -18.73
C LEU A 71 -8.11 -7.04 -17.76
N SER A 72 -7.34 -7.99 -18.29
CA SER A 72 -6.21 -8.56 -17.61
C SER A 72 -5.32 -7.38 -17.30
N LEU A 73 -5.30 -6.98 -16.03
CA LEU A 73 -4.21 -6.20 -15.48
C LEU A 73 -2.96 -7.08 -15.53
N ASN A 74 -2.48 -7.35 -16.75
CA ASN A 74 -1.10 -7.69 -17.02
C ASN A 74 -0.32 -6.39 -16.85
N CYS A 75 -0.34 -5.83 -15.65
CA CYS A 75 0.74 -4.95 -15.23
C CYS A 75 1.96 -5.87 -15.11
N SER A 76 2.69 -5.99 -16.22
CA SER A 76 4.07 -6.45 -16.20
C SER A 76 4.85 -5.50 -15.30
N LEU A 77 4.85 -5.75 -13.99
CA LEU A 77 5.82 -5.20 -13.07
C LEU A 77 7.16 -5.87 -13.36
N SER A 78 7.77 -5.51 -14.49
CA SER A 78 9.09 -5.99 -14.92
C SER A 78 10.23 -5.39 -14.08
N SER A 79 9.96 -4.51 -13.12
CA SER A 79 11.00 -3.84 -12.34
C SER A 79 10.85 -4.12 -10.85
N SER A 80 11.91 -4.61 -10.20
CA SER A 80 12.10 -4.68 -8.75
C SER A 80 12.52 -3.34 -8.16
N ASN A 81 12.26 -2.25 -8.89
CA ASN A 81 12.70 -0.94 -8.52
C ASN A 81 11.71 -0.33 -7.53
N PRO A 82 12.22 0.47 -6.60
CA PRO A 82 11.36 1.21 -5.71
C PRO A 82 10.50 2.21 -6.49
N PRO A 83 9.32 2.56 -5.96
CA PRO A 83 8.46 3.55 -6.57
C PRO A 83 9.14 4.93 -6.57
N THR A 84 8.87 5.69 -7.64
CA THR A 84 9.36 7.07 -7.83
C THR A 84 8.30 8.12 -7.51
N SER A 85 7.03 7.71 -7.43
CA SER A 85 5.90 8.57 -7.04
C SER A 85 4.98 7.90 -6.01
N LYS A 86 4.11 8.70 -5.39
CA LYS A 86 3.08 8.22 -4.46
C LYS A 86 2.10 7.28 -5.15
N GLU A 87 1.67 7.64 -6.36
CA GLU A 87 0.70 6.89 -7.16
C GLU A 87 1.29 5.54 -7.58
N GLU A 88 2.59 5.52 -7.91
CA GLU A 88 3.31 4.28 -8.21
C GLU A 88 3.40 3.39 -6.97
N ALA A 89 3.72 3.95 -5.80
CA ALA A 89 3.75 3.19 -4.54
C ALA A 89 2.37 2.57 -4.22
N ILE A 90 1.28 3.33 -4.40
CA ILE A 90 -0.10 2.85 -4.22
C ILE A 90 -0.41 1.74 -5.23
N LEU A 91 -0.03 1.90 -6.50
CA LEU A 91 -0.28 0.91 -7.54
C LEU A 91 0.48 -0.41 -7.27
N GLN A 92 1.75 -0.32 -6.89
CA GLN A 92 2.56 -1.49 -6.54
C GLN A 92 1.97 -2.21 -5.31
N ALA A 93 1.62 -1.48 -4.25
CA ALA A 93 0.99 -2.04 -3.06
C ALA A 93 -0.37 -2.69 -3.37
N LYS A 94 -1.21 -2.03 -4.18
CA LYS A 94 -2.51 -2.56 -4.66
C LYS A 94 -2.34 -3.88 -5.40
N THR A 95 -1.33 -3.96 -6.28
CA THR A 95 -1.01 -5.17 -7.06
C THR A 95 -0.51 -6.29 -6.15
N CYS A 96 0.41 -6.00 -5.22
CA CYS A 96 0.89 -6.97 -4.23
C CYS A 96 -0.26 -7.54 -3.42
N LEU A 97 -1.14 -6.66 -2.91
CA LEU A 97 -2.25 -7.05 -2.06
C LEU A 97 -3.28 -7.89 -2.83
N SER A 98 -3.69 -7.46 -4.02
CA SER A 98 -4.67 -8.19 -4.85
C SER A 98 -4.18 -9.60 -5.18
N THR A 99 -2.96 -9.72 -5.70
CA THR A 99 -2.38 -11.03 -6.07
C THR A 99 -2.16 -11.94 -4.87
N THR A 100 -1.80 -11.37 -3.71
CA THR A 100 -1.61 -12.17 -2.48
C THR A 100 -2.93 -12.63 -1.87
N LEU A 101 -4.00 -11.83 -1.95
CA LEU A 101 -5.31 -12.16 -1.40
C LEU A 101 -6.12 -13.13 -2.27
N GLU A 102 -5.82 -13.24 -3.56
CA GLU A 102 -6.58 -14.05 -4.51
C GLU A 102 -6.73 -15.52 -4.08
N LYS A 103 -5.61 -16.19 -3.78
CA LYS A 103 -5.60 -17.60 -3.36
C LYS A 103 -6.27 -17.82 -1.99
N PRO A 104 -5.96 -17.05 -0.94
CA PRO A 104 -6.65 -17.13 0.34
C PRO A 104 -8.17 -16.99 0.26
N LEU A 105 -8.67 -16.00 -0.50
CA LEU A 105 -10.09 -15.72 -0.60
C LEU A 105 -10.87 -16.82 -1.32
N ASN A 106 -10.24 -17.45 -2.31
CA ASN A 106 -10.83 -18.52 -3.10
C ASN A 106 -10.52 -19.92 -2.56
N ASN A 107 -9.97 -20.02 -1.34
CA ASN A 107 -9.71 -21.31 -0.71
C ASN A 107 -11.04 -22.02 -0.37
N PRO A 108 -11.33 -23.20 -0.94
CA PRO A 108 -12.58 -23.92 -0.67
C PRO A 108 -12.72 -24.32 0.81
N LYS A 109 -11.60 -24.44 1.55
CA LYS A 109 -11.60 -24.76 2.98
C LYS A 109 -12.07 -23.60 3.86
N LEU A 110 -12.17 -22.38 3.32
CA LEU A 110 -12.74 -21.23 4.05
C LEU A 110 -14.25 -21.40 4.33
N ALA A 111 -14.91 -22.33 3.63
CA ALA A 111 -16.35 -22.61 3.76
C ALA A 111 -16.66 -23.92 4.54
N GLY A 112 -15.66 -24.63 5.07
CA GLY A 112 -15.83 -25.95 5.68
C GLY A 112 -15.18 -26.10 7.05
N LYS A 113 -15.77 -26.94 7.92
CA LYS A 113 -15.27 -27.29 9.26
C LYS A 113 -14.09 -28.28 9.25
N LEU A 114 -13.11 -28.13 8.34
CA LEU A 114 -12.03 -29.13 8.19
C LEU A 114 -10.61 -28.55 8.39
N LYS A 115 -9.93 -29.06 9.43
CA LYS A 115 -8.55 -28.77 9.91
C LYS A 115 -8.27 -27.29 10.22
N LYS A 116 -7.49 -27.03 11.28
CA LYS A 116 -6.99 -25.69 11.62
C LYS A 116 -6.20 -25.12 10.42
N LEU A 117 -6.83 -24.26 9.62
CA LEU A 117 -6.18 -23.56 8.51
C LEU A 117 -5.30 -22.44 9.09
N LYS A 118 -4.08 -22.25 8.58
CA LYS A 118 -3.30 -21.07 8.97
C LYS A 118 -4.04 -19.83 8.46
N GLN A 119 -4.32 -18.88 9.35
CA GLN A 119 -4.91 -17.62 8.96
C GLN A 119 -3.91 -16.83 8.10
N PRO A 120 -4.30 -16.36 6.91
CA PRO A 120 -3.50 -15.44 6.12
C PRO A 120 -3.41 -14.08 6.83
N ARG A 121 -2.19 -13.65 7.15
CA ARG A 121 -1.92 -12.40 7.86
C ARG A 121 -0.86 -11.62 7.10
N TYR A 122 -1.21 -10.43 6.63
CA TYR A 122 -0.36 -9.65 5.73
C TYR A 122 -0.11 -8.25 6.27
N ARG A 123 1.04 -7.67 5.93
CA ARG A 123 1.39 -6.30 6.28
C ARG A 123 1.81 -5.50 5.07
N VAL A 124 1.32 -4.27 5.00
CA VAL A 124 1.61 -3.30 3.95
C VAL A 124 2.08 -2.00 4.59
N GLU A 125 3.20 -1.48 4.11
CA GLU A 125 3.79 -0.22 4.59
C GLU A 125 4.05 0.72 3.41
N ILE A 126 3.37 1.86 3.41
CA ILE A 126 3.51 2.95 2.46
C ILE A 126 3.78 4.23 3.26
N PRO A 127 4.80 5.04 2.92
CA PRO A 127 5.05 6.29 3.61
C PRO A 127 3.86 7.24 3.48
N VAL A 128 3.46 7.86 4.58
CA VAL A 128 2.44 8.89 4.62
C VAL A 128 3.12 10.19 5.07
N ILE A 129 2.67 11.33 4.51
CA ILE A 129 3.30 12.64 4.77
C ILE A 129 2.80 13.23 6.08
N ASP A 130 1.60 12.84 6.50
CA ASP A 130 0.87 13.37 7.64
C ASP A 130 -0.01 12.25 8.24
N ASP A 131 0.65 11.35 8.95
CA ASP A 131 0.09 10.08 9.46
C ASP A 131 -0.93 10.29 10.57
N ASP A 132 -0.91 11.47 11.19
CA ASP A 132 -1.81 11.88 12.26
C ASP A 132 -3.09 12.54 11.73
N SER A 133 -3.12 12.94 10.45
CA SER A 133 -4.28 13.56 9.84
C SER A 133 -5.32 12.53 9.38
N PRO A 134 -6.56 12.59 9.91
CA PRO A 134 -7.66 11.72 9.48
C PRO A 134 -7.92 11.76 7.98
N SER A 135 -7.83 12.96 7.38
CA SER A 135 -8.05 13.16 5.94
C SER A 135 -6.97 12.48 5.10
N SER A 136 -5.70 12.60 5.48
CA SER A 136 -4.57 12.03 4.76
C SER A 136 -4.61 10.50 4.73
N LEU A 137 -4.86 9.87 5.89
CA LEU A 137 -4.96 8.41 6.00
C LEU A 137 -6.20 7.87 5.28
N SER A 138 -7.35 8.55 5.42
CA SER A 138 -8.60 8.16 4.76
C SER A 138 -8.48 8.22 3.24
N GLN A 139 -7.86 9.28 2.71
CA GLN A 139 -7.61 9.42 1.27
C GLN A 139 -6.67 8.33 0.74
N LEU A 140 -5.60 8.01 1.48
CA LEU A 140 -4.69 6.94 1.09
C LEU A 140 -5.39 5.57 1.07
N ALA A 141 -6.17 5.27 2.11
CA ALA A 141 -6.95 4.05 2.18
C ALA A 141 -7.95 3.97 1.02
N PHE A 142 -8.63 5.07 0.71
CA PHE A 142 -9.52 5.16 -0.44
C PHE A 142 -8.79 4.86 -1.75
N ASP A 143 -7.68 5.54 -2.03
CA ASP A 143 -6.93 5.33 -3.28
C ASP A 143 -6.40 3.90 -3.44
N LEU A 144 -6.04 3.25 -2.34
CA LEU A 144 -5.58 1.88 -2.33
C LEU A 144 -6.72 0.85 -2.44
N PHE A 145 -7.87 1.07 -1.80
CA PHE A 145 -8.89 0.03 -1.65
C PHE A 145 -10.11 0.19 -2.57
N LYS A 146 -10.47 1.41 -3.00
CA LYS A 146 -11.72 1.69 -3.75
C LYS A 146 -11.94 0.80 -4.98
N ASP A 147 -10.86 0.48 -5.68
CA ASP A 147 -10.84 -0.36 -6.89
C ASP A 147 -9.94 -1.59 -6.72
N LEU A 148 -9.83 -2.13 -5.51
CA LEU A 148 -8.99 -3.30 -5.27
C LEU A 148 -9.58 -4.50 -6.04
N PRO A 149 -8.86 -5.07 -7.04
CA PRO A 149 -9.42 -6.12 -7.89
C PRO A 149 -9.34 -7.47 -7.17
N ILE A 150 -10.13 -7.65 -6.12
CA ILE A 150 -10.28 -8.91 -5.39
C ILE A 150 -11.69 -9.43 -5.56
N ARG A 151 -11.80 -10.75 -5.79
CA ARG A 151 -13.09 -11.44 -5.96
C ARG A 151 -13.07 -12.75 -5.21
N ARG A 152 -14.21 -13.11 -4.65
CA ARG A 152 -14.46 -14.44 -4.09
C ARG A 152 -15.48 -15.16 -4.96
N LYS A 153 -15.07 -16.24 -5.61
CA LYS A 153 -15.92 -17.04 -6.53
C LYS A 153 -16.65 -16.18 -7.57
N GLY A 154 -16.01 -15.10 -8.04
CA GLY A 154 -16.57 -14.17 -9.02
C GLY A 154 -17.36 -12.98 -8.45
N SER A 155 -17.70 -12.99 -7.17
CA SER A 155 -18.41 -11.90 -6.48
C SER A 155 -17.45 -10.88 -5.85
N PRO A 156 -17.88 -9.61 -5.68
CA PRO A 156 -17.15 -8.62 -4.89
C PRO A 156 -16.92 -9.10 -3.46
N VAL A 157 -15.77 -8.72 -2.89
CA VAL A 157 -15.37 -9.13 -1.54
C VAL A 157 -15.86 -8.10 -0.53
N LYS A 158 -16.48 -8.56 0.58
CA LYS A 158 -16.81 -7.68 1.70
C LYS A 158 -15.57 -7.36 2.53
N ILE A 159 -15.23 -6.09 2.65
CA ILE A 159 -14.03 -5.63 3.33
C ILE A 159 -14.42 -4.87 4.60
N LEU A 160 -13.92 -5.32 5.74
CA LEU A 160 -13.97 -4.56 6.99
C LEU A 160 -12.71 -3.68 7.10
N ILE A 161 -12.89 -2.39 7.33
CA ILE A 161 -11.81 -1.47 7.65
C ILE A 161 -11.95 -1.04 9.11
N LEU A 162 -10.97 -1.43 9.94
CA LEU A 162 -10.84 -1.01 11.32
C LEU A 162 -9.93 0.22 11.39
N TRP A 163 -10.49 1.33 11.85
CA TRP A 163 -9.80 2.61 12.00
C TRP A 163 -9.30 2.83 13.44
N PRO A 164 -8.23 3.62 13.63
CA PRO A 164 -7.67 3.87 14.96
C PRO A 164 -8.67 4.47 15.95
N ASP A 165 -9.52 5.38 15.50
CA ASP A 165 -10.55 6.04 16.31
C ASP A 165 -11.74 6.53 15.47
N ALA A 166 -12.69 7.18 16.14
CA ALA A 166 -13.90 7.72 15.54
C ALA A 166 -13.64 8.85 14.53
N ALA A 167 -12.64 9.71 14.76
CA ALA A 167 -12.32 10.82 13.85
C ALA A 167 -11.80 10.29 12.51
N PHE A 168 -10.95 9.25 12.53
CA PHE A 168 -10.54 8.55 11.31
C PHE A 168 -11.71 7.87 10.61
N THR A 169 -12.62 7.26 11.38
CA THR A 169 -13.81 6.59 10.80
C THR A 169 -14.73 7.59 10.12
N GLU A 170 -15.03 8.73 10.75
CA GLU A 170 -15.88 9.78 10.18
C GLU A 170 -15.28 10.39 8.91
N ALA A 171 -13.96 10.65 8.91
CA ALA A 171 -13.26 11.13 7.72
C ALA A 171 -13.32 10.11 6.58
N ALA A 172 -13.14 8.82 6.90
CA ALA A 172 -13.21 7.75 5.92
C ALA A 172 -14.61 7.59 5.32
N VAL A 173 -15.66 7.61 6.14
CA VAL A 173 -17.04 7.53 5.64
C VAL A 173 -17.29 8.63 4.62
N LYS A 174 -16.91 9.87 4.90
CA LYS A 174 -17.04 11.00 3.96
C LYS A 174 -16.31 10.78 2.63
N VAL A 175 -15.11 10.21 2.67
CA VAL A 175 -14.32 9.94 1.44
C VAL A 175 -14.93 8.78 0.64
N PHE A 176 -15.42 7.75 1.32
CA PHE A 176 -15.99 6.55 0.71
C PHE A 176 -17.48 6.71 0.33
N GLU A 177 -18.18 7.74 0.78
CA GLU A 177 -19.60 8.02 0.48
C GLU A 177 -19.92 8.02 -1.03
N SER A 178 -18.97 8.43 -1.85
CA SER A 178 -19.10 8.43 -3.33
C SER A 178 -18.94 7.06 -3.99
N HIS A 179 -18.53 6.04 -3.23
CA HIS A 179 -18.27 4.69 -3.69
C HIS A 179 -19.29 3.70 -3.11
N SER A 180 -19.56 2.64 -3.88
CA SER A 180 -20.54 1.59 -3.61
C SER A 180 -20.67 1.21 -2.11
N LEU A 181 -21.72 1.72 -1.46
CA LEU A 181 -22.00 1.63 -0.02
C LEU A 181 -21.99 0.23 0.61
N ASN A 182 -21.97 -0.84 -0.19
CA ASN A 182 -22.16 -2.22 0.29
C ASN A 182 -20.87 -3.06 0.31
N GLN A 183 -19.73 -2.54 -0.16
CA GLN A 183 -18.48 -3.31 -0.19
C GLN A 183 -17.63 -3.12 1.08
N PHE A 184 -17.64 -1.91 1.64
CA PHE A 184 -16.80 -1.52 2.76
C PHE A 184 -17.64 -1.32 4.02
N GLU A 185 -17.26 -2.00 5.09
CA GLU A 185 -17.77 -1.76 6.44
C GLU A 185 -16.67 -1.01 7.21
N HIS A 186 -16.99 0.16 7.76
CA HIS A 186 -16.04 0.99 8.52
C HIS A 186 -16.37 0.90 10.01
N ILE A 187 -15.39 0.58 10.85
CA ILE A 187 -15.53 0.45 12.30
C ILE A 187 -14.30 1.07 12.97
N ASP A 188 -14.44 1.67 14.14
CA ASP A 188 -13.32 2.13 14.97
C ASP A 188 -12.98 1.14 16.10
N VAL A 189 -11.79 1.26 16.68
CA VAL A 189 -11.34 0.38 17.77
C VAL A 189 -12.28 0.35 18.99
N LYS A 190 -12.94 1.47 19.33
CA LYS A 190 -13.79 1.53 20.54
C LYS A 190 -15.12 0.80 20.31
N THR A 191 -15.70 0.88 19.12
CA THR A 191 -16.96 0.19 18.82
C THR A 191 -16.82 -1.34 18.84
N VAL A 192 -15.65 -1.89 18.45
CA VAL A 192 -15.36 -3.32 18.60
C VAL A 192 -15.41 -3.77 20.06
N THR A 193 -14.89 -2.97 20.99
CA THR A 193 -14.91 -3.30 22.42
C THR A 193 -16.31 -3.27 23.05
N GLY A 194 -17.29 -2.72 22.34
CA GLY A 194 -18.71 -2.64 22.75
C GLY A 194 -19.52 -3.93 22.56
N GLY A 195 -18.95 -4.97 21.95
CA GLY A 195 -19.53 -6.33 21.94
C GLY A 195 -20.38 -6.73 20.73
N ASP A 196 -20.55 -5.88 19.71
CA ASP A 196 -21.26 -6.27 18.48
C ASP A 196 -20.32 -6.96 17.47
N ASN A 197 -20.05 -8.25 17.71
CA ASN A 197 -19.20 -9.07 16.84
C ASN A 197 -19.89 -9.48 15.52
N ARG A 198 -21.17 -9.12 15.30
CA ARG A 198 -21.91 -9.57 14.11
C ARG A 198 -21.32 -8.97 12.84
N ILE A 199 -20.93 -7.69 12.90
CA ILE A 199 -20.35 -6.97 11.76
C ILE A 199 -19.01 -7.60 11.37
N VAL A 200 -18.15 -7.88 12.36
CA VAL A 200 -16.85 -8.54 12.15
C VAL A 200 -17.00 -9.92 11.48
N SER A 201 -18.05 -10.67 11.83
CA SER A 201 -18.26 -12.01 11.27
C SER A 201 -18.69 -12.03 9.79
N SER A 202 -19.26 -10.93 9.29
CA SER A 202 -19.80 -10.75 7.93
C SER A 202 -18.69 -10.55 6.89
N ALA A 203 -17.64 -9.80 7.26
CA ALA A 203 -16.55 -9.44 6.37
C ALA A 203 -15.73 -10.65 5.91
N GLU A 204 -15.14 -10.57 4.72
CA GLU A 204 -14.32 -11.63 4.12
C GLU A 204 -12.83 -11.33 4.22
N VAL A 205 -12.47 -10.07 4.39
CA VAL A 205 -11.13 -9.57 4.72
C VAL A 205 -11.28 -8.45 5.75
N ALA A 206 -10.39 -8.38 6.73
CA ALA A 206 -10.23 -7.17 7.54
C ALA A 206 -8.92 -6.45 7.24
N ILE A 207 -8.99 -5.13 7.28
CA ILE A 207 -7.88 -4.22 7.11
C ILE A 207 -7.80 -3.36 8.38
N LEU A 208 -6.67 -3.44 9.06
CA LEU A 208 -6.37 -2.75 10.30
C LEU A 208 -5.51 -1.54 9.93
N LEU A 209 -6.12 -0.35 9.91
CA LEU A 209 -5.51 0.89 9.45
C LEU A 209 -4.77 1.57 10.61
N ALA A 210 -3.50 1.88 10.39
CA ALA A 210 -2.64 2.60 11.30
C ALA A 210 -2.76 2.20 12.79
N PRO A 211 -2.76 0.89 13.12
CA PRO A 211 -2.96 0.46 14.48
C PRO A 211 -1.83 0.92 15.41
N GLU A 212 -2.17 1.16 16.67
CA GLU A 212 -1.22 1.52 17.73
C GLU A 212 -0.92 0.34 18.65
N LYS A 213 0.21 0.40 19.38
CA LYS A 213 0.62 -0.62 20.35
C LYS A 213 -0.47 -0.89 21.41
N SER A 214 -1.16 0.16 21.85
CA SER A 214 -2.26 0.08 22.82
C SER A 214 -3.47 -0.73 22.32
N GLN A 215 -3.57 -0.92 21.00
CA GLN A 215 -4.72 -1.53 20.34
C GLN A 215 -4.50 -3.02 20.00
N LEU A 216 -3.32 -3.57 20.27
CA LEU A 216 -2.95 -4.96 19.91
C LEU A 216 -3.95 -6.00 20.44
N GLY A 217 -4.50 -5.82 21.65
CA GLY A 217 -5.51 -6.72 22.21
C GLY A 217 -6.81 -6.75 21.40
N VAL A 218 -7.29 -5.58 20.97
CA VAL A 218 -8.49 -5.45 20.13
C VAL A 218 -8.23 -6.04 18.75
N ILE A 219 -7.09 -5.73 18.16
CA ILE A 219 -6.67 -6.24 16.85
C ILE A 219 -6.62 -7.77 16.83
N LYS A 220 -6.05 -8.37 17.89
CA LYS A 220 -6.02 -9.82 18.05
C LYS A 220 -7.44 -10.40 18.14
N THR A 221 -8.33 -9.75 18.89
CA THR A 221 -9.74 -10.17 19.02
C THR A 221 -10.48 -10.13 17.68
N VAL A 222 -10.27 -9.10 16.87
CA VAL A 222 -10.83 -9.00 15.51
C VAL A 222 -10.27 -10.10 14.61
N ALA A 223 -8.95 -10.31 14.65
CA ALA A 223 -8.30 -11.36 13.85
C ALA A 223 -8.81 -12.77 14.23
N ASP A 224 -8.96 -13.05 15.53
CA ASP A 224 -9.46 -14.33 16.03
C ASP A 224 -10.94 -14.53 15.64
N SER A 225 -11.76 -13.47 15.66
CA SER A 225 -13.17 -13.50 15.26
C SER A 225 -13.37 -13.76 13.76
N LEU A 226 -12.39 -13.36 12.94
CA LEU A 226 -12.41 -13.57 11.49
C LEU A 226 -11.82 -14.91 11.07
N TYR A 227 -11.22 -15.68 11.99
CA TYR A 227 -10.53 -16.91 11.64
C TYR A 227 -11.44 -17.87 10.84
N PRO A 228 -10.97 -18.44 9.69
CA PRO A 228 -9.62 -18.36 9.13
C PRO A 228 -9.44 -17.32 8.01
N LYS A 229 -10.29 -16.30 7.92
CA LYS A 229 -10.28 -15.27 6.87
C LYS A 229 -9.03 -14.37 6.93
N PRO A 230 -8.57 -13.82 5.79
CA PRO A 230 -7.41 -12.94 5.74
C PRO A 230 -7.54 -11.68 6.59
N VAL A 231 -6.42 -11.26 7.19
CA VAL A 231 -6.30 -10.01 7.93
C VAL A 231 -5.07 -9.25 7.45
N VAL A 232 -5.21 -7.95 7.25
CA VAL A 232 -4.16 -7.06 6.74
C VAL A 232 -3.89 -5.96 7.75
N ILE A 233 -2.63 -5.77 8.15
CA ILE A 233 -2.17 -4.57 8.86
C ILE A 233 -1.64 -3.58 7.83
N PHE A 234 -2.12 -2.36 7.88
CA PHE A 234 -1.69 -1.28 7.01
C PHE A 234 -1.08 -0.15 7.83
N ASN A 235 0.18 0.19 7.57
CA ASN A 235 0.92 1.29 8.21
C ASN A 235 0.86 1.32 9.74
N PRO A 236 1.26 0.25 10.45
CA PRO A 236 1.22 0.26 11.93
C PRO A 236 2.08 1.39 12.51
N ARG A 237 1.60 2.00 13.60
CA ARG A 237 2.23 3.15 14.27
C ARG A 237 3.31 2.77 15.29
N TRP A 238 4.00 1.66 15.05
CA TRP A 238 5.13 1.21 15.86
C TRP A 238 6.32 0.85 14.97
N ALA A 239 7.53 1.00 15.50
CA ALA A 239 8.73 0.59 14.78
C ALA A 239 8.86 -0.94 14.78
N PHE A 240 9.57 -1.50 13.79
CA PHE A 240 9.74 -2.95 13.73
C PHE A 240 10.55 -3.49 14.91
N GLU A 241 11.50 -2.69 15.39
CA GLU A 241 12.34 -2.94 16.55
C GLU A 241 11.53 -3.00 17.85
N ASP A 242 10.38 -2.31 17.92
CA ASP A 242 9.52 -2.33 19.10
C ASP A 242 8.80 -3.68 19.29
N GLU A 243 8.71 -4.50 18.23
CA GLU A 243 7.88 -5.71 18.23
C GLU A 243 8.39 -6.80 19.16
N GLU A 244 9.70 -6.86 19.39
CA GLU A 244 10.30 -7.77 20.37
C GLU A 244 9.89 -7.40 21.81
N ASN A 245 9.55 -6.12 22.03
CA ASN A 245 9.14 -5.57 23.33
C ASN A 245 7.62 -5.60 23.55
N PHE A 246 6.87 -6.39 22.76
CA PHE A 246 5.43 -6.57 22.92
C PHE A 246 5.05 -7.75 23.82
N GLY A 247 6.03 -8.49 24.35
CA GLY A 247 5.82 -9.62 25.24
C GLY A 247 4.98 -10.72 24.57
N ASP A 248 3.86 -11.09 25.18
CA ASP A 248 2.97 -12.15 24.67
C ASP A 248 2.39 -11.84 23.28
N MET A 249 2.34 -10.57 22.88
CA MET A 249 1.82 -10.15 21.58
C MET A 249 2.86 -10.17 20.46
N SER A 250 4.15 -10.31 20.77
CA SER A 250 5.23 -10.34 19.76
C SER A 250 5.02 -11.46 18.73
N GLY A 251 4.62 -12.65 19.18
CA GLY A 251 4.32 -13.77 18.27
C GLY A 251 3.10 -13.53 17.39
N PHE A 252 2.11 -12.77 17.86
CA PHE A 252 0.94 -12.37 17.07
C PHE A 252 1.33 -11.35 15.99
N VAL A 253 2.06 -10.29 16.35
CA VAL A 253 2.50 -9.27 15.39
C VAL A 253 3.48 -9.85 14.37
N GLY A 254 4.46 -10.63 14.82
CA GLY A 254 5.42 -11.32 13.96
C GLY A 254 4.81 -12.38 13.04
N SER A 255 3.53 -12.74 13.23
CA SER A 255 2.82 -13.64 12.31
C SER A 255 2.34 -12.97 11.02
N PHE A 256 2.38 -11.63 10.95
CA PHE A 256 2.00 -10.86 9.77
C PHE A 256 3.17 -10.78 8.80
N GLU A 257 2.97 -11.36 7.62
CA GLU A 257 4.00 -11.33 6.59
C GLU A 257 3.96 -10.00 5.83
N VAL A 258 5.09 -9.29 5.79
CA VAL A 258 5.20 -8.06 5.00
C VAL A 258 5.24 -8.41 3.52
N ILE A 259 4.21 -7.97 2.79
CA ILE A 259 4.06 -8.22 1.35
C ILE A 259 4.43 -7.00 0.50
N TYR A 260 4.37 -5.82 1.10
CA TYR A 260 4.83 -4.58 0.50
C TYR A 260 5.34 -3.67 1.60
N SER A 261 6.54 -3.13 1.42
CA SER A 261 7.10 -2.11 2.29
C SER A 261 7.96 -1.19 1.45
N PHE A 262 7.70 0.10 1.55
CA PHE A 262 8.53 1.15 1.01
C PHE A 262 8.80 2.12 2.14
N LEU A 263 10.02 2.13 2.68
CA LEU A 263 10.37 2.95 3.84
C LEU A 263 11.60 3.78 3.54
N GLY A 264 11.49 5.09 3.77
CA GLY A 264 12.61 6.00 3.58
C GLY A 264 13.63 5.93 4.69
N LEU A 265 14.89 6.04 4.32
CA LEU A 265 16.02 6.16 5.22
C LEU A 265 16.72 7.50 4.97
N GLU A 266 17.07 8.17 6.05
CA GLU A 266 18.09 9.20 6.05
C GLU A 266 19.39 8.61 6.57
N VAL A 267 20.47 8.81 5.82
CA VAL A 267 21.82 8.39 6.22
C VAL A 267 22.67 9.63 6.39
N GLN A 268 22.96 9.98 7.63
CA GLN A 268 23.80 11.13 7.97
C GLN A 268 25.20 10.66 8.34
N GLY A 269 26.18 10.97 7.49
CA GLY A 269 27.60 10.91 7.82
C GLY A 269 28.12 12.27 8.31
N VAL A 270 29.37 12.31 8.77
CA VAL A 270 30.01 13.50 9.37
C VAL A 270 29.94 14.75 8.47
N LEU A 271 30.00 14.57 7.14
CA LEU A 271 30.01 15.67 6.16
C LEU A 271 29.04 15.46 4.98
N SER A 272 28.24 14.40 4.99
CA SER A 272 27.33 14.09 3.88
C SER A 272 26.03 13.48 4.35
N LYS A 273 24.91 14.00 3.85
CA LYS A 273 23.59 13.40 3.98
C LYS A 273 23.26 12.65 2.69
N ARG A 274 22.80 11.41 2.81
CA ARG A 274 22.33 10.60 1.68
C ARG A 274 20.94 10.07 1.98
N THR A 275 20.13 9.98 0.94
CA THR A 275 18.83 9.35 1.04
C THR A 275 18.97 7.87 0.68
N GLY A 276 18.32 7.02 1.47
CA GLY A 276 18.22 5.59 1.20
C GLY A 276 16.81 5.12 1.41
N MET A 277 16.58 3.82 1.25
CA MET A 277 15.29 3.21 1.51
C MET A 277 15.42 1.71 1.74
N ILE A 278 14.45 1.16 2.47
CA ILE A 278 14.20 -0.27 2.58
C ILE A 278 12.97 -0.57 1.73
N PHE A 279 13.07 -1.56 0.86
CA PHE A 279 12.01 -1.90 -0.07
C PHE A 279 11.78 -3.41 -0.16
N LYS A 280 10.52 -3.81 -0.07
CA LYS A 280 10.03 -5.16 -0.37
C LYS A 280 8.73 -5.05 -1.17
N CYS A 281 8.60 -5.86 -2.21
CA CYS A 281 7.42 -5.89 -3.07
C CYS A 281 7.20 -7.33 -3.54
N VAL A 282 6.17 -7.99 -3.00
CA VAL A 282 5.85 -9.39 -3.32
C VAL A 282 5.16 -9.50 -4.67
N ARG A 283 5.64 -10.42 -5.50
CA ARG A 283 5.13 -10.63 -6.86
C ARG A 283 4.18 -11.81 -6.93
N ASN A 284 3.10 -11.66 -7.71
CA ASN A 284 2.20 -12.75 -8.11
C ASN A 284 1.65 -13.58 -6.93
N GLY A 285 1.54 -12.98 -5.74
CA GLY A 285 1.12 -13.67 -4.51
C GLY A 285 2.09 -14.75 -4.01
N ILE A 286 3.32 -14.81 -4.53
CA ILE A 286 4.35 -15.77 -4.12
C ILE A 286 5.21 -15.15 -3.02
N LEU A 287 4.93 -15.55 -1.79
CA LEU A 287 5.59 -15.04 -0.58
C LEU A 287 7.06 -15.49 -0.47
N SER A 288 7.40 -16.63 -1.07
CA SER A 288 8.75 -17.20 -1.02
C SER A 288 9.65 -16.64 -2.12
N GLY A 289 10.86 -16.21 -1.75
CA GLY A 289 11.92 -15.81 -2.69
C GLY A 289 12.11 -14.30 -2.83
N GLU A 290 11.10 -13.50 -2.50
CA GLU A 290 11.21 -12.04 -2.55
C GLU A 290 12.05 -11.52 -1.38
N LYS A 291 13.11 -10.78 -1.72
CA LYS A 291 14.09 -10.26 -0.78
C LYS A 291 13.77 -8.82 -0.38
N TRP A 292 14.17 -8.45 0.81
CA TRP A 292 14.29 -7.07 1.22
C TRP A 292 15.50 -6.45 0.54
N ASN A 293 15.33 -5.29 -0.07
CA ASN A 293 16.41 -4.57 -0.74
C ASN A 293 16.67 -3.27 0.00
N VAL A 294 17.94 -2.97 0.25
CA VAL A 294 18.37 -1.67 0.74
C VAL A 294 18.91 -0.88 -0.45
N PHE A 295 18.35 0.30 -0.69
CA PHE A 295 18.81 1.21 -1.72
C PHE A 295 19.44 2.45 -1.10
N VAL A 296 20.43 3.01 -1.81
CA VAL A 296 21.05 4.28 -1.47
C VAL A 296 21.15 5.12 -2.73
N GLU A 297 20.94 6.41 -2.57
CA GLU A 297 21.15 7.40 -3.61
C GLU A 297 22.65 7.62 -3.81
N GLU A 298 23.14 7.28 -5.01
CA GLU A 298 24.48 7.60 -5.49
C GLU A 298 24.36 8.35 -6.82
N GLU A 299 24.95 9.54 -6.91
CA GLU A 299 24.97 10.34 -8.15
C GLU A 299 23.56 10.60 -8.72
N GLY A 300 22.57 10.82 -7.84
CA GLY A 300 21.17 11.06 -8.20
C GLY A 300 20.40 9.81 -8.66
N LYS A 301 20.95 8.59 -8.47
CA LYS A 301 20.28 7.33 -8.80
C LYS A 301 20.21 6.39 -7.60
N MET A 302 19.06 5.76 -7.40
CA MET A 302 18.89 4.72 -6.38
C MET A 302 19.57 3.43 -6.84
N LYS A 303 20.57 2.97 -6.08
CA LYS A 303 21.26 1.70 -6.32
C LYS A 303 21.03 0.73 -5.18
N VAL A 304 20.84 -0.55 -5.50
CA VAL A 304 20.77 -1.63 -4.50
C VAL A 304 22.15 -1.81 -3.90
N VAL A 305 22.25 -1.68 -2.58
CA VAL A 305 23.51 -1.84 -1.84
C VAL A 305 23.57 -3.15 -1.06
N SER A 306 22.41 -3.69 -0.68
CA SER A 306 22.32 -4.99 -0.02
C SER A 306 20.95 -5.63 -0.22
N ARG A 307 20.89 -6.95 -0.03
CA ARG A 307 19.67 -7.76 -0.10
C ARG A 307 19.59 -8.71 1.10
N PHE A 308 18.45 -8.74 1.76
CA PHE A 308 18.19 -9.55 2.95
C PHE A 308 17.02 -10.52 2.70
N THR A 309 17.07 -11.70 3.33
CA THR A 309 15.97 -12.68 3.29
C THR A 309 14.90 -12.36 4.32
N ALA A 310 15.30 -11.79 5.47
CA ALA A 310 14.40 -11.25 6.49
C ALA A 310 14.43 -9.72 6.46
N ARG A 311 13.51 -9.08 7.19
CA ARG A 311 13.50 -7.62 7.33
C ARG A 311 14.78 -7.21 8.05
N PRO A 312 15.63 -6.35 7.45
CA PRO A 312 16.84 -5.93 8.13
C PRO A 312 16.48 -4.98 9.27
N SER A 313 17.17 -5.15 10.40
CA SER A 313 17.17 -4.20 11.51
C SER A 313 17.89 -2.90 11.12
N ILE A 314 17.60 -1.80 11.83
CA ILE A 314 18.31 -0.54 11.63
C ILE A 314 19.84 -0.68 11.77
N GLY A 315 20.32 -1.48 12.73
CA GLY A 315 21.76 -1.72 12.93
C GLY A 315 22.43 -2.49 11.79
N GLU A 316 21.72 -3.45 11.17
CA GLU A 316 22.20 -4.14 9.96
C GLU A 316 22.29 -3.19 8.78
N VAL A 317 21.29 -2.32 8.62
CA VAL A 317 21.28 -1.27 7.60
C VAL A 317 22.43 -0.30 7.81
N GLU A 318 22.64 0.19 9.03
CA GLU A 318 23.78 1.03 9.41
C GLU A 318 25.12 0.39 9.06
N THR A 319 25.29 -0.90 9.38
CA THR A 319 26.52 -1.65 9.08
C THR A 319 26.80 -1.72 7.58
N VAL A 320 25.76 -2.03 6.77
CA VAL A 320 25.88 -2.04 5.30
C VAL A 320 26.29 -0.68 4.77
N LEU A 321 25.66 0.38 5.28
CA LEU A 321 25.91 1.75 4.85
C LEU A 321 27.31 2.23 5.25
N TYR A 322 27.77 1.89 6.45
CA TYR A 322 29.11 2.17 6.92
C TYR A 322 30.17 1.54 6.00
N ASN A 323 30.00 0.25 5.67
CA ASN A 323 30.90 -0.45 4.76
C ASN A 323 30.92 0.18 3.36
N LEU A 324 29.76 0.60 2.85
CA LEU A 324 29.66 1.31 1.58
C LEU A 324 30.38 2.67 1.60
N MET A 325 30.30 3.41 2.71
CA MET A 325 31.03 4.67 2.87
C MET A 325 32.54 4.45 2.94
N ALA A 326 32.99 3.42 3.65
CA ALA A 326 34.41 3.09 3.76
C ALA A 326 35.04 2.76 2.39
N ILE A 327 34.35 1.98 1.55
CA ILE A 327 34.82 1.63 0.21
C ILE A 327 34.88 2.87 -0.71
N ASN A 328 33.90 3.77 -0.60
CA ASN A 328 33.78 4.95 -1.44
C ASN A 328 34.52 6.20 -0.91
N SER A 329 35.31 6.07 0.15
CA SER A 329 36.04 7.18 0.78
C SER A 329 36.99 7.89 -0.20
N PRO A 330 37.16 9.22 -0.11
CA PRO A 330 38.14 9.95 -0.90
C PRO A 330 39.54 9.34 -0.79
N ILE A 331 39.94 8.85 0.40
CA ILE A 331 41.27 8.29 0.65
C ILE A 331 41.47 6.96 -0.10
N THR A 332 40.46 6.09 -0.15
CA THR A 332 40.53 4.83 -0.92
C THR A 332 40.44 5.08 -2.42
N LYS A 333 39.67 6.08 -2.87
CA LYS A 333 39.67 6.53 -4.27
C LYS A 333 41.03 7.09 -4.68
N SER A 334 41.65 7.96 -3.86
CA SER A 334 42.99 8.50 -4.10
C SER A 334 44.06 7.41 -4.17
N ALA A 335 44.01 6.42 -3.29
CA ALA A 335 44.93 5.28 -3.33
C ALA A 335 44.78 4.44 -4.61
N LYS A 336 43.55 4.26 -5.09
CA LYS A 336 43.29 3.60 -6.38
C LYS A 336 43.83 4.43 -7.55
N PHE A 337 43.61 5.75 -7.56
CA PHE A 337 44.17 6.65 -8.58
C PHE A 337 45.70 6.64 -8.60
N LEU A 338 46.35 6.66 -7.42
CA LEU A 338 47.81 6.58 -7.32
C LEU A 338 48.33 5.21 -7.76
N ARG A 339 47.65 4.11 -7.39
CA ARG A 339 48.00 2.76 -7.86
C ARG A 339 47.82 2.63 -9.38
N ASP A 340 46.75 3.15 -9.95
CA ASP A 340 46.47 3.10 -11.38
C ASP A 340 47.50 3.94 -12.16
N LEU A 341 47.87 5.12 -11.65
CA LEU A 341 48.97 5.93 -12.19
C LEU A 341 50.31 5.19 -12.13
N VAL A 342 50.66 4.59 -10.98
CA VAL A 342 51.92 3.84 -10.83
C VAL A 342 51.93 2.60 -11.72
N SER A 343 50.81 1.90 -11.88
CA SER A 343 50.71 0.70 -12.74
C SER A 343 50.79 1.01 -14.24
N ASN A 344 50.26 2.17 -14.68
CA ASN A 344 50.41 2.63 -16.06
C ASN A 344 51.84 3.11 -16.38
N VAL A 345 52.58 3.60 -15.37
CA VAL A 345 53.97 4.04 -15.50
C VAL A 345 54.97 2.88 -15.41
N THR A 346 54.62 1.79 -14.71
CA THR A 346 55.50 0.61 -14.51
C THR A 346 55.23 -0.57 -15.45
N GLY A 347 54.32 -0.44 -16.42
CA GLY A 347 54.22 -1.35 -17.56
C GLY A 347 53.97 -2.83 -17.25
N THR A 348 53.51 -3.18 -16.04
CA THR A 348 53.28 -4.59 -15.67
C THR A 348 51.78 -4.85 -15.53
N LYS A 349 51.14 -5.25 -16.64
CA LYS A 349 49.84 -5.94 -16.58
C LYS A 349 50.09 -7.32 -15.97
N VAL A 350 49.65 -7.52 -14.72
CA VAL A 350 49.52 -8.88 -14.17
C VAL A 350 48.20 -9.42 -14.68
N GLN A 351 48.31 -10.50 -15.47
CA GLN A 351 47.22 -11.25 -16.09
C GLN A 351 46.50 -12.13 -15.08
#